data_AF-A0A660Y1M4-F1
#
_entry.id   AF-A0A660Y1M4-F1
#
_cell.length_a   1.000
_cell.length_b   1.000
_cell.length_c   1.000
_cell.angle_alpha   90.00
_cell.angle_beta   90.00
_cell.angle_gamma   90.00
#
_symmetry.space_group_name_H-M   'P 1'
#
loop_
_entity.id
_entity.type
_entity.pdbx_description
1 polymer ?
#
loop_
_entity_poly.entity_id
_entity_poly.type
_entity_poly.pdbx_seq_one_letter_code
_entity_poly.pdbx_strand_id
1 'polypeptide(L)' 'MPAVGNMNRIMNWNRDAQDNPQWEEQAVTNELVKQYADVKTRADIFRRIKLNERDHINYSLFFVVKRRMLPGIMECRI' A
#
# COMPACT_ATOMS: atom_id res chain seq x y z
N MET A 1 -17.27 1.86 14.61
CA MET A 1 -16.39 1.41 13.52
C MET A 1 -16.16 -0.09 13.66
N PRO A 2 -16.51 -0.94 12.69
CA PRO A 2 -15.98 -2.29 12.65
C PRO A 2 -14.96 -2.45 11.51
N ALA A 3 -13.72 -2.79 11.89
CA ALA A 3 -12.84 -3.65 11.09
C ALA A 3 -13.47 -5.07 11.13
N VAL A 4 -13.52 -5.86 10.07
CA VAL A 4 -12.41 -6.60 9.44
C VAL A 4 -12.81 -7.02 8.01
N GLY A 5 -11.87 -6.89 7.06
CA GLY A 5 -11.61 -7.84 5.97
C GLY A 5 -12.67 -8.13 4.91
N ASN A 6 -12.70 -7.34 3.83
CA ASN A 6 -12.95 -7.86 2.49
C ASN A 6 -11.86 -7.28 1.58
N MET A 7 -11.13 -8.10 0.83
CA MET A 7 -10.06 -7.64 -0.09
C MET A 7 -10.58 -6.62 -1.12
N ASN A 8 -11.88 -6.61 -1.39
CA ASN A 8 -12.52 -5.57 -2.20
C ASN A 8 -12.43 -4.16 -1.58
N ARG A 9 -12.26 -4.04 -0.25
CA ARG A 9 -12.12 -2.76 0.44
C ARG A 9 -10.71 -2.18 0.29
N ILE A 10 -9.69 -3.04 0.25
CA ILE A 10 -8.29 -2.66 0.05
C ILE A 10 -8.08 -2.01 -1.32
N MET A 11 -8.79 -2.51 -2.34
CA MET A 11 -8.70 -1.99 -3.71
C MET A 11 -9.50 -0.70 -3.94
N ASN A 12 -10.39 -0.34 -3.01
CA ASN A 12 -11.25 0.84 -3.13
C ASN A 12 -10.65 2.12 -2.55
N TRP A 13 -9.42 2.12 -2.03
CA TRP A 13 -8.83 3.36 -1.49
C TRP A 13 -8.63 4.47 -2.52
N ASN A 14 -8.53 4.12 -3.81
CA ASN A 14 -8.58 5.09 -4.90
C ASN A 14 -9.96 5.73 -5.04
N ARG A 15 -11.03 4.94 -4.86
CA ARG A 15 -12.41 5.41 -4.85
C ARG A 15 -12.65 6.27 -3.61
N ASP A 16 -12.16 5.85 -2.44
CA ASP A 16 -12.28 6.64 -1.21
C ASP A 16 -11.63 8.03 -1.36
N ALA A 17 -10.48 8.12 -2.04
CA ALA A 17 -9.84 9.40 -2.35
C ALA A 17 -10.65 10.24 -3.36
N GLN A 18 -11.25 9.61 -4.38
CA GLN A 18 -12.09 10.28 -5.38
C GLN A 18 -13.42 10.78 -4.79
N ASP A 19 -14.02 10.00 -3.91
CA ASP A 19 -15.28 10.30 -3.22
C ASP A 19 -15.09 11.40 -2.16
N ASN A 20 -13.84 11.71 -1.79
CA ASN A 20 -13.47 12.72 -0.81
C ASN A 20 -12.45 13.73 -1.37
N PRO A 21 -12.83 14.57 -2.36
CA PRO A 21 -11.91 15.52 -2.98
C PRO A 21 -11.29 16.52 -2.00
N GLN A 22 -11.93 16.79 -0.86
CA GLN A 22 -11.39 17.63 0.21
C GLN A 22 -10.07 17.10 0.79
N TRP A 23 -9.71 15.83 0.58
CA TRP A 23 -8.46 15.25 1.07
C TRP A 23 -7.25 15.61 0.20
N GLU A 24 -7.46 16.12 -1.01
CA GLU A 24 -6.37 16.67 -1.85
C GLU A 24 -5.80 17.95 -1.25
N GLU A 25 -6.61 18.70 -0.49
CA GLU A 25 -6.19 19.98 0.11
C GLU A 25 -5.76 19.83 1.57
N GLN A 26 -6.09 18.70 2.21
CA GLN A 26 -5.73 18.44 3.60
C GLN A 26 -4.24 18.07 3.70
N ALA A 27 -3.44 19.06 4.10
CA ALA A 27 -2.02 18.86 4.37
C ALA A 27 -1.80 17.86 5.52
N VAL A 28 -0.83 16.97 5.33
CA VAL A 28 -0.44 15.99 6.34
C VAL A 28 0.68 16.59 7.18
N THR A 29 0.35 16.96 8.42
CA THR A 29 1.30 17.53 9.39
C THR A 29 1.74 16.54 10.45
N ASN A 30 1.18 15.33 10.46
CA ASN A 30 1.44 14.34 11.50
C ASN A 30 2.82 13.70 11.32
N GLU A 31 3.67 13.87 12.33
CA GLU A 31 5.02 13.32 12.38
C GLU A 31 5.06 11.79 12.27
N LEU A 32 4.03 11.08 12.76
CA LEU A 32 3.96 9.62 12.61
C LEU A 32 3.83 9.21 11.15
N VAL A 33 3.04 9.94 10.35
CA VAL A 33 2.87 9.61 8.93
C VAL A 33 4.18 9.82 8.17
N LYS A 34 4.93 10.88 8.50
CA LYS A 34 6.25 11.15 7.91
C LYS A 34 7.27 10.03 8.13
N GLN A 35 7.16 9.28 9.23
CA GLN A 35 8.04 8.14 9.48
C GLN A 35 7.83 6.99 8.48
N TYR A 36 6.62 6.87 7.91
CA TYR A 36 6.28 5.80 6.97
C TYR A 36 6.29 6.26 5.50
N ALA A 37 5.95 7.52 5.23
CA ALA A 37 5.97 8.09 3.89
C ALA A 37 6.05 9.62 3.91
N ASP A 38 6.88 10.18 3.03
CA ASP A 38 6.90 11.63 2.76
C ASP A 38 5.80 11.99 1.75
N VAL A 39 4.63 12.35 2.28
CA VAL A 39 3.42 12.66 1.51
C VAL A 39 2.84 14.00 1.93
N LYS A 40 2.31 14.76 0.97
CA LYS A 40 1.89 16.15 1.19
C LYS A 40 0.44 16.23 1.65
N THR A 41 -0.42 15.41 1.08
CA THR A 41 -1.87 15.50 1.27
C THR A 41 -2.44 14.22 1.83
N ARG A 42 -3.62 14.30 2.42
CA ARG A 42 -4.31 13.12 2.95
C ARG A 42 -4.68 12.14 1.82
N ALA A 43 -5.00 12.64 0.63
CA ALA A 43 -5.20 11.80 -0.56
C ALA A 43 -3.93 11.01 -0.92
N ASP A 44 -2.75 11.61 -0.77
CA ASP A 44 -1.48 10.95 -1.03
C ASP A 44 -1.21 9.78 -0.08
N ILE A 45 -1.69 9.86 1.17
CA ILE A 45 -1.66 8.73 2.10
C ILE A 45 -2.39 7.54 1.48
N PHE A 46 -3.67 7.71 1.09
CA PHE A 46 -4.46 6.60 0.53
C PHE A 46 -3.85 6.02 -0.75
N ARG A 47 -3.27 6.87 -1.61
CA ARG A 47 -2.52 6.42 -2.79
C ARG A 47 -1.30 5.57 -2.41
N ARG A 48 -0.55 5.99 -1.38
CA ARG A 48 0.63 5.26 -0.91
C ARG A 48 0.26 3.91 -0.32
N ILE A 49 -0.76 3.84 0.52
CA ILE A 49 -1.18 2.56 1.08
C ILE A 49 -1.66 1.64 -0.05
N LYS A 50 -2.40 2.15 -1.05
CA LYS A 50 -2.86 1.34 -2.20
C LYS A 50 -1.69 0.68 -2.94
N LEU A 51 -0.62 1.42 -3.18
CA LEU A 51 0.59 0.87 -3.81
C LEU A 51 1.20 -0.24 -2.94
N ASN A 52 1.32 0.00 -1.63
CA ASN A 52 1.82 -0.99 -0.69
C ASN A 52 1.00 -2.29 -0.74
N GLU A 53 -0.33 -2.20 -0.73
CA GLU A 53 -1.20 -3.38 -0.75
C GLU A 53 -1.19 -4.13 -2.09
N ARG A 54 -1.08 -3.40 -3.22
CA ARG A 54 -0.85 -4.03 -4.53
C ARG A 54 0.43 -4.84 -4.52
N ASP A 55 1.49 -4.26 -3.96
CA ASP A 55 2.78 -4.92 -3.86
C ASP A 55 2.68 -6.12 -2.90
N HIS A 56 1.97 -6.00 -1.77
CA HIS A 56 1.67 -7.16 -0.92
C HIS A 56 0.92 -8.27 -1.65
N ILE A 57 -0.06 -7.97 -2.51
CA ILE A 57 -0.74 -8.99 -3.32
C ILE A 57 0.26 -9.67 -4.27
N ASN A 58 1.03 -8.89 -5.01
CA ASN A 58 1.97 -9.39 -6.01
C ASN A 58 3.13 -10.19 -5.39
N TYR A 59 3.55 -9.82 -4.18
CA TYR A 59 4.69 -10.44 -3.49
C TYR A 59 4.30 -11.38 -2.35
N SER A 60 2.99 -11.54 -2.06
CA SER A 60 2.46 -12.29 -0.90
C SER A 60 3.01 -13.72 -0.78
N LEU A 61 3.44 -14.32 -1.89
CA LEU A 61 3.99 -15.67 -1.92
C LEU A 61 5.35 -15.77 -2.62
N PHE A 62 5.97 -14.66 -3.02
CA PHE A 62 7.22 -14.69 -3.78
C PHE A 62 8.34 -15.44 -3.03
N PHE A 63 8.44 -15.22 -1.71
CA PHE A 63 9.42 -15.93 -0.86
C PHE A 63 8.96 -17.34 -0.43
N VAL A 64 7.66 -17.62 -0.38
CA VAL A 64 7.12 -18.95 -0.07
C VAL A 64 7.38 -19.91 -1.23
N VAL A 65 7.25 -19.42 -2.48
CA VAL A 65 7.55 -20.21 -3.69
C VAL A 65 9.06 -20.35 -3.91
N LYS A 66 9.86 -19.28 -3.72
CA LYS A 66 11.32 -19.35 -3.93
C LYS A 66 12.04 -20.28 -2.95
N ARG A 67 11.54 -20.52 -1.73
CA ARG A 67 12.20 -21.44 -0.79
C ARG A 67 12.11 -22.92 -1.18
N ARG A 68 11.30 -23.29 -2.18
CA ARG A 68 11.21 -24.68 -2.70
C ARG A 68 12.05 -24.92 -3.96
N MET A 69 12.73 -23.91 -4.50
CA MET A 69 13.68 -24.06 -5.61
C MET A 69 15.08 -23.55 -5.21
N LEU A 70 15.84 -24.48 -4.62
CA LEU A 70 17.29 -24.67 -4.67
C LEU A 70 18.25 -23.52 -4.26
N PRO A 71 19.35 -23.84 -3.54
CA PRO A 71 20.44 -22.90 -3.32
C PRO A 71 21.20 -22.69 -4.65
N GLY A 72 21.37 -21.45 -5.08
CA GLY A 72 22.43 -21.14 -6.06
C GLY A 72 22.13 -20.19 -7.20
N ILE A 73 20.99 -19.49 -7.28
CA ILE A 73 20.82 -18.48 -8.34
C ILE A 73 20.25 -17.19 -7.77
N MET A 74 21.18 -16.29 -7.42
CA MET A 74 20.94 -14.85 -7.37
C MET A 74 20.53 -14.38 -8.76
N GLU A 75 19.35 -13.80 -8.83
CA GLU A 75 19.01 -12.54 -9.51
C GLU A 75 17.51 -12.56 -9.78
N CYS A 76 16.77 -11.75 -9.02
CA CYS A 76 15.52 -11.20 -9.52
C CYS A 76 15.71 -9.70 -9.52
N ARG A 77 16.09 -9.19 -10.69
CA ARG A 77 15.98 -7.78 -11.03
C ARG A 77 14.51 -7.50 -11.36
N ILE A 78 13.82 -6.83 -10.44
CA ILE A 78 12.64 -5.99 -10.70
C ILE A 78 12.80 -4.77 -9.79
#